data_AF-A0A2S2PL70-F1
#
_entry.id   AF-A0A2S2PL70-F1
#
_cell.length_a   1.000
_cell.length_b   1.000
_cell.length_c   1.000
_cell.angle_alpha   90.00
_cell.angle_beta   90.00
_cell.angle_gamma   90.00
#
_symmetry.space_group_name_H-M   'P 1'
#
loop_
_entity.id
_entity.type
_entity.pdbx_description
1 polymer ?
#
loop_
_entity_poly.entity_id
_entity_poly.type
_entity_poly.pdbx_seq_one_letter_code
_entity_poly.pdbx_strand_id
1 'polypeptide(L)'
;MNININFLDETTRQKFLFYGGNDYQSSGGLSEFLAEGDVPDFLGGPCKVKIPEGGFVPKNLYLKEGELEKEACTITEDSIYQSVTLTKGQAHEVFIDVEESSSVITWDFDVMRQDINFNVLRLLIEIQPSTLLSCARGNLNVIEKGWKEGEHYEKVEQTILCHDGESVQGSHLTTKSGTYVLQWYWSSDSLIISSGHHTKAKIMYYYEMLKSADYRGSMSSLMSANSKFSCLSNR
;
A
#
# COMPACT_ATOMS: atom_id res chain seq x y z
N MET A 1 -16.19 -3.50 8.21
CA MET A 1 -15.77 -2.22 8.80
C MET A 1 -14.77 -2.50 9.92
N ASN A 2 -13.48 -2.75 9.61
CA ASN A 2 -12.52 -3.22 10.63
C ASN A 2 -11.26 -2.38 10.79
N ILE A 3 -11.14 -1.25 10.07
CA ILE A 3 -9.95 -0.39 10.11
C ILE A 3 -9.74 0.27 11.51
N ASN A 4 -10.61 -0.01 12.49
CA ASN A 4 -10.52 0.54 13.86
C ASN A 4 -10.89 -0.44 14.99
N ILE A 5 -11.11 -1.74 14.72
CA ILE A 5 -11.62 -2.66 15.75
C ILE A 5 -10.68 -2.76 16.97
N ASN A 6 -9.37 -2.69 16.75
CA ASN A 6 -8.37 -2.75 17.83
C ASN A 6 -8.41 -1.53 18.78
N PHE A 7 -9.06 -0.43 18.38
CA PHE A 7 -9.22 0.78 19.19
C PHE A 7 -10.61 0.92 19.82
N LEU A 8 -11.54 0.00 19.52
CA LEU A 8 -12.92 0.04 20.00
C LEU A 8 -13.14 -1.01 21.10
N ASP A 9 -13.64 -0.56 22.25
CA ASP A 9 -14.07 -1.45 23.33
C ASP A 9 -15.37 -2.20 22.98
N GLU A 10 -15.67 -3.27 23.71
CA GLU A 10 -16.84 -4.12 23.46
C GLU A 10 -18.15 -3.34 23.54
N THR A 11 -18.25 -2.39 24.49
CA THR A 11 -19.43 -1.53 24.64
C THR A 11 -19.69 -0.69 23.41
N THR A 12 -18.65 -0.12 22.80
CA THR A 12 -18.78 0.73 21.62
C THR A 12 -19.08 -0.10 20.38
N ARG A 13 -18.48 -1.29 20.25
CA ARG A 13 -18.76 -2.23 19.15
C ARG A 13 -20.24 -2.60 19.05
N GLN A 14 -20.91 -2.80 20.19
CA GLN A 14 -22.33 -3.16 20.24
C GLN A 14 -23.29 -2.03 19.85
N LYS A 15 -22.80 -0.79 19.71
CA LYS A 15 -23.62 0.37 19.32
C LYS A 15 -23.64 0.64 17.81
N PHE A 16 -22.81 -0.06 17.03
CA PHE A 16 -22.79 0.14 15.58
C PHE A 16 -23.97 -0.54 14.90
N LEU A 17 -24.72 0.23 14.11
CA LEU A 17 -25.75 -0.25 13.20
C LEU A 17 -25.23 -0.11 11.76
N PHE A 18 -25.33 -1.19 10.99
CA PHE A 18 -24.85 -1.24 9.60
C PHE A 18 -26.03 -1.32 8.66
N TYR A 19 -26.16 -0.32 7.80
CA TYR A 19 -27.17 -0.30 6.75
C TYR A 19 -26.50 -0.45 5.37
N GLY A 20 -27.06 -1.30 4.52
CA GLY A 20 -26.64 -1.45 3.13
C GLY A 20 -27.50 -0.59 2.21
N GLY A 21 -26.91 0.10 1.23
CA GLY A 21 -27.68 0.89 0.27
C GLY A 21 -28.60 1.91 0.94
N ASN A 22 -29.91 1.80 0.70
CA ASN A 22 -30.94 2.67 1.28
C ASN A 22 -31.76 2.00 2.40
N ASP A 23 -31.28 0.89 2.95
CA ASP A 23 -32.00 0.12 3.99
C ASP A 23 -32.26 0.95 5.26
N TYR A 24 -31.43 1.98 5.50
CA TYR A 24 -31.58 2.92 6.61
C TYR A 24 -32.87 3.77 6.53
N GLN A 25 -33.57 3.78 5.39
CA GLN A 25 -34.86 4.47 5.21
C GLN A 25 -36.07 3.56 5.48
N SER A 26 -35.84 2.26 5.67
CA SER A 26 -36.90 1.27 5.93
C SER A 26 -37.25 1.19 7.41
N SER A 27 -38.25 0.36 7.77
CA SER A 27 -38.52 0.00 9.17
C SER A 27 -37.27 -0.59 9.83
N GLY A 28 -36.93 -0.19 11.06
CA GLY A 28 -35.65 -0.47 11.71
C GLY A 28 -34.53 0.54 11.37
N GLY A 29 -34.83 1.55 10.56
CA GLY A 29 -33.91 2.56 10.06
C GLY A 29 -33.86 3.84 10.90
N LEU A 30 -33.40 4.93 10.28
CA LEU A 30 -33.19 6.23 10.92
C LEU A 30 -34.46 6.79 11.56
N SER A 31 -35.64 6.51 11.01
CA SER A 31 -36.93 7.00 11.53
C SER A 31 -37.27 6.51 12.94
N GLU A 32 -36.62 5.45 13.41
CA GLU A 32 -36.78 4.96 14.80
C GLU A 32 -35.90 5.71 15.80
N PHE A 33 -34.85 6.38 15.31
CA PHE A 33 -33.85 7.07 16.14
C PHE A 33 -33.90 8.59 15.99
N LEU A 34 -34.44 9.10 14.88
CA LEU A 34 -34.51 10.51 14.52
C LEU A 34 -35.94 10.89 14.14
N ALA A 35 -36.36 12.09 14.53
CA ALA A 35 -37.61 12.66 14.03
C ALA A 35 -37.48 12.98 12.54
N GLU A 36 -38.57 12.85 11.78
CA GLU A 36 -38.58 13.06 10.32
C GLU A 36 -38.04 14.45 9.93
N GLY A 37 -38.32 15.48 10.73
CA GLY A 37 -37.82 16.84 10.51
C GLY A 37 -36.31 17.02 10.69
N ASP A 38 -35.64 16.11 11.38
CA ASP A 38 -34.21 16.19 11.72
C ASP A 38 -33.34 15.34 10.78
N VAL A 39 -33.96 14.50 9.93
CA VAL A 39 -33.22 13.66 8.98
C VAL A 39 -32.52 14.54 7.95
N PRO A 40 -31.18 14.48 7.82
CA PRO A 40 -30.44 15.28 6.85
C PRO A 40 -30.84 15.04 5.40
N ASP A 41 -30.77 16.07 4.58
CA ASP A 41 -31.11 16.06 3.15
C ASP A 41 -30.27 15.09 2.32
N PHE A 42 -28.98 14.97 2.59
CA PHE A 42 -28.11 13.99 1.92
C PHE A 42 -28.44 12.52 2.28
N LEU A 43 -29.25 12.29 3.32
CA LEU A 43 -29.82 10.97 3.68
C LEU A 43 -31.29 10.84 3.23
N GLY A 44 -31.81 11.78 2.44
CA GLY A 44 -33.18 11.77 1.92
C GLY A 44 -34.23 12.45 2.80
N GLY A 45 -33.82 13.16 3.85
CA GLY A 45 -34.73 13.91 4.73
C GLY A 45 -34.91 15.39 4.35
N PRO A 46 -35.70 16.15 5.12
CA PRO A 46 -35.97 17.57 4.87
C PRO A 46 -34.94 18.52 5.53
N CYS A 47 -34.10 18.03 6.45
CA CYS A 47 -33.18 18.88 7.22
C CYS A 47 -31.96 19.27 6.39
N LYS A 48 -31.84 20.57 6.08
CA LYS A 48 -30.65 21.09 5.38
C LYS A 48 -29.48 21.22 6.33
N VAL A 49 -28.43 20.44 6.10
CA VAL A 49 -27.21 20.48 6.90
C VAL A 49 -26.09 21.21 6.16
N LYS A 50 -25.22 21.88 6.90
CA LYS A 50 -24.00 22.52 6.37
C LYS A 50 -22.78 21.64 6.67
N ILE A 51 -22.77 20.45 6.09
CA ILE A 51 -21.59 19.58 6.17
C ILE A 51 -20.68 19.95 4.99
N PRO A 52 -19.44 20.41 5.23
CA PRO A 52 -18.50 20.62 4.16
C PRO A 52 -18.17 19.27 3.51
N GLU A 53 -18.26 19.15 2.18
CA GLU A 53 -17.93 17.92 1.43
C GLU A 53 -16.44 17.52 1.50
N GLY A 54 -15.64 18.20 2.33
CA GLY A 54 -14.19 18.08 2.31
C GLY A 54 -13.61 18.58 0.98
N GLY A 55 -12.45 18.04 0.61
CA GLY A 55 -11.77 18.38 -0.65
C GLY A 55 -10.26 18.34 -0.53
N PHE A 56 -9.58 18.60 -1.64
CA PHE A 56 -8.12 18.69 -1.65
C PHE A 56 -7.67 19.87 -0.79
N VAL A 57 -6.77 19.61 0.16
CA VAL A 57 -6.09 20.66 0.89
C VAL A 57 -5.16 21.40 -0.07
N PRO A 58 -5.30 22.74 -0.25
CA PRO A 58 -4.39 23.52 -1.09
C PRO A 58 -2.92 23.34 -0.70
N LYS A 59 -2.03 23.16 -1.70
CA LYS A 59 -0.60 22.89 -1.47
C LYS A 59 0.12 23.98 -0.65
N ASN A 60 -0.35 25.22 -0.69
CA ASN A 60 0.21 26.31 0.11
C ASN A 60 -0.08 26.19 1.61
N LEU A 61 -0.98 25.29 2.01
CA LEU A 61 -1.25 24.94 3.40
C LEU A 61 -0.42 23.73 3.87
N TYR A 62 0.40 23.14 3.00
CA TYR A 62 1.27 22.04 3.39
C TYR A 62 2.42 22.60 4.22
N LEU A 63 2.76 21.90 5.29
CA LEU A 63 3.99 22.19 6.02
C LEU A 63 5.17 22.04 5.07
N LYS A 64 6.05 23.03 5.09
CA LYS A 64 7.28 22.98 4.28
C LYS A 64 8.27 22.03 4.93
N GLU A 65 9.11 21.40 4.11
CA GLU A 65 10.06 20.35 4.51
C GLU A 65 10.96 20.74 5.70
N GLY A 66 11.28 22.03 5.88
CA GLY A 66 12.07 22.54 7.02
C GLY A 66 11.30 22.92 8.29
N GLU A 67 9.97 22.87 8.29
CA GLU A 67 9.13 23.15 9.48
C GLU A 67 8.73 21.87 10.23
N LEU A 68 8.77 20.71 9.55
CA LEU A 68 8.50 19.39 10.15
C LEU A 68 9.49 19.05 11.27
N GLU A 69 10.77 19.42 11.10
CA GLU A 69 11.85 19.08 12.03
C GLU A 69 11.73 19.80 13.39
N LYS A 70 10.99 20.91 13.47
CA LYS A 70 10.86 21.71 14.70
C LYS A 70 9.75 21.26 15.64
N GLU A 71 8.76 20.53 15.12
CA GLU A 71 7.63 19.98 15.89
C GLU A 71 7.66 18.45 15.96
N ALA A 72 8.66 17.80 15.35
CA ALA A 72 8.83 16.37 15.45
C ALA A 72 9.08 15.96 16.91
N CYS A 73 8.00 15.50 17.53
CA CYS A 73 8.00 14.54 18.61
C CYS A 73 9.17 13.57 18.37
N THR A 74 9.98 13.32 19.39
CA THR A 74 11.02 12.29 19.40
C THR A 74 10.41 10.95 19.01
N ILE A 75 10.35 10.65 17.71
CA ILE A 75 10.03 9.33 17.17
C ILE A 75 11.32 8.54 17.36
N THR A 76 11.42 7.97 18.55
CA THR A 76 12.51 7.14 19.04
C THR A 76 12.69 5.90 18.17
N GLU A 77 13.86 5.76 17.57
CA GLU A 77 14.67 4.56 17.28
C GLU A 77 14.08 3.28 16.64
N ASP A 78 12.77 3.08 16.50
CA ASP A 78 12.18 1.92 15.79
C ASP A 78 11.57 2.37 14.45
N SER A 79 12.42 2.72 13.49
CA SER A 79 11.95 2.97 12.12
C SER A 79 11.39 1.67 11.55
N ILE A 80 10.08 1.62 11.33
CA ILE A 80 9.38 0.48 10.70
C ILE A 80 9.88 0.20 9.27
N TYR A 81 10.60 1.16 8.68
CA TYR A 81 11.17 1.07 7.35
C TYR A 81 12.51 0.32 7.34
N GLN A 82 12.65 -0.56 6.36
CA GLN A 82 13.87 -1.30 6.06
C GLN A 82 14.64 -0.60 4.93
N SER A 83 15.97 -0.53 5.05
CA SER A 83 16.83 0.10 4.04
C SER A 83 17.68 -0.96 3.34
N VAL A 84 17.63 -0.99 2.00
CA VAL A 84 18.41 -1.93 1.17
C VAL A 84 19.22 -1.17 0.14
N THR A 85 20.44 -1.65 -0.12
CA THR A 85 21.33 -1.12 -1.16
C THR A 85 21.57 -2.20 -2.20
N LEU A 86 21.28 -1.90 -3.47
CA LEU A 86 21.41 -2.82 -4.60
C LEU A 86 22.64 -2.47 -5.45
N THR A 87 23.31 -3.49 -5.94
CA THR A 87 24.32 -3.35 -7.00
C THR A 87 23.70 -3.59 -8.37
N LYS A 88 24.37 -3.18 -9.45
CA LYS A 88 23.86 -3.32 -10.81
C LYS A 88 23.56 -4.79 -11.14
N GLY A 89 22.33 -5.08 -11.58
CA GLY A 89 21.86 -6.44 -11.88
C GLY A 89 21.40 -7.25 -10.67
N GLN A 90 21.40 -6.67 -9.46
CA GLN A 90 20.90 -7.30 -8.25
C GLN A 90 19.39 -7.05 -8.08
N ALA A 91 18.70 -8.01 -7.47
CA ALA A 91 17.34 -7.86 -6.99
C ALA A 91 17.31 -8.01 -5.46
N HIS A 92 16.33 -7.39 -4.83
CA HIS A 92 15.94 -7.62 -3.46
C HIS A 92 14.50 -8.11 -3.45
N GLU A 93 14.25 -9.19 -2.72
CA GLU A 93 13.01 -9.94 -2.75
C GLU A 93 12.50 -10.15 -1.33
N VAL A 94 11.24 -9.81 -1.11
CA VAL A 94 10.53 -10.05 0.14
C VAL A 94 9.44 -11.08 -0.14
N PHE A 95 9.52 -12.24 0.52
CA PHE A 95 8.57 -13.33 0.40
C PHE A 95 7.47 -13.21 1.44
N ILE A 96 6.23 -13.28 0.99
CA ILE A 96 5.03 -13.10 1.81
C ILE A 96 4.14 -14.32 1.62
N ASP A 97 4.02 -15.14 2.67
CA ASP A 97 3.14 -16.31 2.64
C ASP A 97 1.71 -15.91 2.97
N VAL A 98 0.82 -16.17 2.03
CA VAL A 98 -0.60 -15.83 2.13
C VAL A 98 -1.40 -17.12 2.27
N GLU A 99 -1.82 -17.41 3.50
CA GLU A 99 -2.59 -18.60 3.85
C GLU A 99 -4.01 -18.55 3.26
N GLU A 100 -4.64 -17.37 3.30
CA GLU A 100 -6.02 -17.16 2.88
C GLU A 100 -6.12 -16.15 1.74
N SER A 101 -6.91 -16.50 0.71
CA SER A 101 -7.34 -15.55 -0.32
C SER A 101 -8.11 -14.38 0.29
N SER A 102 -8.14 -13.24 -0.40
CA SER A 102 -8.71 -11.99 0.11
C SER A 102 -7.94 -11.44 1.31
N SER A 103 -6.62 -11.56 1.32
CA SER A 103 -5.72 -10.77 2.17
C SER A 103 -5.22 -9.57 1.36
N VAL A 104 -4.77 -8.50 2.00
CA VAL A 104 -4.24 -7.33 1.29
C VAL A 104 -2.78 -7.16 1.66
N ILE A 105 -1.92 -7.12 0.65
CA ILE A 105 -0.52 -6.74 0.80
C ILE A 105 -0.43 -5.26 0.53
N THR A 106 0.16 -4.48 1.43
CA THR A 106 0.43 -3.05 1.24
C THR A 106 1.94 -2.81 1.22
N TRP A 107 2.36 -1.77 0.50
CA TRP A 107 3.74 -1.32 0.47
C TRP A 107 3.84 0.19 0.42
N ASP A 108 4.89 0.71 1.02
CA ASP A 108 5.33 2.10 0.95
C ASP A 108 6.85 2.10 0.83
N PHE A 109 7.40 2.72 -0.20
CA PHE A 109 8.85 2.83 -0.34
C PHE A 109 9.32 4.10 -1.02
N ASP A 110 10.49 4.55 -0.60
CA ASP A 110 11.23 5.66 -1.19
C ASP A 110 12.43 5.14 -1.97
N VAL A 111 12.56 5.62 -3.21
CA VAL A 111 13.78 5.46 -4.01
C VAL A 111 14.77 6.54 -3.56
N MET A 112 15.74 6.13 -2.76
CA MET A 112 16.70 7.06 -2.16
C MET A 112 17.83 7.43 -3.13
N ARG A 113 18.19 6.50 -4.04
CA ARG A 113 19.28 6.64 -5.03
C ARG A 113 19.07 5.72 -6.22
N GLN A 114 19.25 6.27 -7.43
CA GLN A 114 19.18 5.58 -8.73
C GLN A 114 17.83 4.95 -9.05
N ASP A 115 17.48 4.95 -10.34
CA ASP A 115 16.25 4.34 -10.82
C ASP A 115 16.24 2.82 -10.61
N ILE A 116 15.11 2.31 -10.16
CA ILE A 116 14.89 0.89 -9.90
C ILE A 116 13.55 0.44 -10.48
N ASN A 117 13.41 -0.86 -10.72
CA ASN A 117 12.14 -1.44 -11.11
C ASN A 117 11.52 -2.17 -9.92
N PHE A 118 10.20 -2.12 -9.82
CA PHE A 118 9.42 -2.79 -8.80
C PHE A 118 8.39 -3.74 -9.42
N ASN A 119 8.29 -4.95 -8.86
CA ASN A 119 7.34 -5.98 -9.24
C ASN A 119 6.59 -6.51 -8.02
N VAL A 120 5.34 -6.90 -8.24
CA VAL A 120 4.58 -7.78 -7.35
C VAL A 120 4.28 -9.07 -8.08
N LEU A 121 4.76 -10.18 -7.53
CA LEU A 121 4.72 -11.50 -8.17
C LEU A 121 4.02 -12.50 -7.27
N ARG A 122 3.44 -13.53 -7.86
CA ARG A 122 2.97 -14.73 -7.16
C ARG A 122 3.69 -15.95 -7.70
N LEU A 123 4.20 -16.78 -6.80
CA LEU A 123 4.86 -18.02 -7.16
C LEU A 123 3.83 -19.10 -7.49
N LEU A 124 4.10 -19.85 -8.57
CA LEU A 124 3.29 -20.98 -9.02
C LEU A 124 3.89 -22.32 -8.57
N ILE A 125 5.14 -22.29 -8.11
CA ILE A 125 5.88 -23.45 -7.62
C ILE A 125 6.20 -23.30 -6.14
N GLU A 126 6.29 -24.44 -5.46
CA GLU A 126 6.70 -24.49 -4.06
C GLU A 126 8.22 -24.36 -3.95
N ILE A 127 8.69 -23.36 -3.19
CA ILE A 127 10.12 -23.14 -2.98
C ILE A 127 10.56 -23.84 -1.70
N GLN A 128 11.69 -24.55 -1.78
CA GLN A 128 12.29 -25.17 -0.60
C GLN A 128 12.67 -24.11 0.45
N PRO A 129 12.40 -24.33 1.74
CA PRO A 129 12.70 -23.36 2.81
C PRO A 129 14.16 -22.92 2.86
N SER A 130 15.10 -23.80 2.49
CA SER A 130 16.52 -23.49 2.40
C SER A 130 16.84 -22.41 1.36
N THR A 131 16.12 -22.39 0.24
CA THR A 131 16.26 -21.37 -0.81
C THR A 131 15.70 -20.04 -0.33
N LEU A 132 14.52 -20.02 0.30
CA LEU A 132 13.93 -18.80 0.88
C LEU A 132 14.85 -18.17 1.93
N LEU A 133 15.45 -18.99 2.80
CA LEU A 133 16.41 -18.53 3.82
C LEU A 133 17.69 -17.93 3.21
N SER A 134 18.15 -18.46 2.07
CA SER A 134 19.31 -17.92 1.36
C SER A 134 19.01 -16.55 0.74
N CYS A 135 17.79 -16.38 0.22
CA CYS A 135 17.33 -15.16 -0.44
C CYS A 135 16.99 -14.06 0.57
N ALA A 136 16.37 -14.42 1.71
CA ALA A 136 16.20 -13.51 2.85
C ALA A 136 17.52 -13.00 3.42
N ARG A 137 18.62 -13.74 3.22
CA ARG A 137 19.99 -13.32 3.59
C ARG A 137 20.72 -12.56 2.48
N GLY A 138 20.06 -12.25 1.37
CA GLY A 138 20.62 -11.49 0.25
C GLY A 138 21.68 -12.25 -0.55
N ASN A 139 21.79 -13.57 -0.41
CA ASN A 139 22.84 -14.36 -1.05
C ASN A 139 22.47 -14.88 -2.45
N LEU A 140 21.17 -14.92 -2.78
CA LEU A 140 20.64 -15.43 -4.05
C LEU A 140 19.38 -14.64 -4.43
N ASN A 141 19.19 -14.35 -5.72
CA ASN A 141 17.88 -13.95 -6.25
C ASN A 141 17.12 -15.24 -6.59
N VAL A 142 15.91 -15.44 -6.05
CA VAL A 142 15.09 -16.64 -6.30
C VAL A 142 14.67 -16.74 -7.75
N ILE A 143 14.39 -15.60 -8.38
CA ILE A 143 14.04 -15.57 -9.80
C ILE A 143 15.33 -15.76 -10.59
N GLU A 144 15.73 -17.02 -10.69
CA GLU A 144 16.91 -17.46 -11.41
C GLU A 144 16.81 -17.09 -12.89
N LYS A 145 17.98 -17.02 -13.54
CA LYS A 145 18.11 -16.97 -15.01
C LYS A 145 17.58 -18.26 -15.63
N GLY A 146 16.26 -18.40 -15.70
CA GLY A 146 15.58 -19.60 -16.21
C GLY A 146 14.09 -19.67 -15.87
N TRP A 147 13.63 -18.94 -14.84
CA TRP A 147 12.22 -18.92 -14.47
C TRP A 147 11.41 -18.14 -15.50
N LYS A 148 10.27 -18.73 -15.88
CA LYS A 148 9.36 -18.15 -16.87
C LYS A 148 8.04 -17.74 -16.24
N GLU A 149 7.60 -16.53 -16.62
CA GLU A 149 6.26 -16.04 -16.31
C GLU A 149 5.20 -16.98 -16.90
N GLY A 150 4.18 -17.31 -16.11
CA GLY A 150 3.13 -18.28 -16.45
C GLY A 150 3.45 -19.74 -16.11
N GLU A 151 4.72 -20.10 -15.89
CA GLU A 151 5.13 -21.45 -15.47
C GLU A 151 5.59 -21.48 -14.00
N HIS A 152 6.49 -20.57 -13.62
CA HIS A 152 7.14 -20.57 -12.30
C HIS A 152 6.58 -19.46 -11.40
N TYR A 153 6.21 -18.33 -11.99
CA TYR A 153 5.60 -17.20 -11.31
C TYR A 153 4.60 -16.52 -12.25
N GLU A 154 3.70 -15.73 -11.69
CA GLU A 154 2.83 -14.81 -12.43
C GLU A 154 3.03 -13.39 -11.88
N LYS A 155 3.04 -12.38 -12.77
CA LYS A 155 2.98 -10.98 -12.35
C LYS A 155 1.55 -10.65 -11.95
N VAL A 156 1.36 -10.25 -10.70
CA VAL A 156 0.03 -9.89 -10.20
C VAL A 156 -0.21 -8.39 -10.27
N GLU A 157 0.85 -7.60 -10.39
CA GLU A 157 0.81 -6.17 -10.73
C GLU A 157 1.74 -5.85 -11.90
N GLN A 158 1.48 -4.75 -12.59
CA GLN A 158 2.35 -4.26 -13.65
C GLN A 158 3.71 -3.81 -13.07
N THR A 159 4.81 -4.15 -13.75
CA THR A 159 6.14 -3.64 -13.41
C THR A 159 6.17 -2.11 -13.47
N ILE A 160 6.68 -1.48 -12.41
CA ILE A 160 6.82 -0.02 -12.31
C ILE A 160 8.30 0.33 -12.40
N LEU A 161 8.65 1.32 -13.22
CA LEU A 161 9.94 2.00 -13.17
C LEU A 161 9.81 3.17 -12.20
N CYS A 162 10.63 3.17 -11.15
CA CYS A 162 10.62 4.17 -10.10
C CYS A 162 11.91 4.98 -10.17
N HIS A 163 11.80 6.30 -10.23
CA HIS A 163 12.93 7.22 -10.40
C HIS A 163 13.54 7.63 -9.06
N ASP A 164 14.80 8.06 -9.08
CA ASP A 164 15.47 8.62 -7.89
C ASP A 164 14.65 9.77 -7.26
N GLY A 165 14.39 9.66 -5.97
CA GLY A 165 13.58 10.60 -5.19
C GLY A 165 12.08 10.35 -5.19
N GLU A 166 11.58 9.31 -5.89
CA GLU A 166 10.15 8.98 -5.90
C GLU A 166 9.74 8.17 -4.66
N SER A 167 8.59 8.53 -4.09
CA SER A 167 7.86 7.75 -3.09
C SER A 167 6.74 6.97 -3.78
N VAL A 168 6.66 5.67 -3.54
CA VAL A 168 5.70 4.77 -4.18
C VAL A 168 4.92 4.01 -3.11
N GLN A 169 3.61 4.17 -3.16
CA GLN A 169 2.66 3.51 -2.27
C GLN A 169 1.67 2.67 -3.09
N GLY A 170 1.28 1.52 -2.55
CA GLY A 170 0.31 0.66 -3.22
C GLY A 170 -0.17 -0.49 -2.38
N SER A 171 -1.11 -1.24 -2.95
CA SER A 171 -1.67 -2.42 -2.33
C SER A 171 -2.16 -3.42 -3.37
N HIS A 172 -2.11 -4.71 -3.03
CA HIS A 172 -2.62 -5.80 -3.84
C HIS A 172 -3.57 -6.68 -3.02
N LEU A 173 -4.79 -6.87 -3.54
CA LEU A 173 -5.77 -7.81 -2.98
C LEU A 173 -5.48 -9.21 -3.50
N THR A 174 -5.10 -10.12 -2.61
CA THR A 174 -4.79 -11.49 -3.00
C THR A 174 -6.04 -12.22 -3.44
N THR A 175 -6.01 -12.83 -4.62
CA THR A 175 -7.12 -13.64 -5.14
C THR A 175 -6.95 -15.12 -4.83
N LYS A 176 -5.71 -15.56 -4.60
CA LYS A 176 -5.32 -16.94 -4.33
C LYS A 176 -4.36 -17.00 -3.13
N SER A 177 -4.36 -18.11 -2.41
CA SER A 177 -3.31 -18.42 -1.45
C SER A 177 -1.99 -18.77 -2.15
N GLY A 178 -0.90 -18.74 -1.39
CA GLY A 178 0.46 -19.05 -1.84
C GLY A 178 1.45 -17.96 -1.49
N THR A 179 2.67 -18.09 -2.01
CA THR A 179 3.75 -17.13 -1.73
C THR A 179 3.76 -16.01 -2.77
N TYR A 180 3.68 -14.79 -2.27
CA TYR A 180 3.84 -13.56 -3.04
C TYR A 180 5.24 -12.98 -2.83
N VAL A 181 5.73 -12.23 -3.81
CA VAL A 181 7.06 -11.63 -3.78
C VAL A 181 6.97 -10.16 -4.16
N LEU A 182 7.44 -9.30 -3.26
CA LEU A 182 7.77 -7.91 -3.58
C LEU A 182 9.23 -7.88 -4.04
N GLN A 183 9.47 -7.48 -5.28
CA GLN A 183 10.81 -7.49 -5.87
C GLN A 183 11.21 -6.12 -6.36
N TRP A 184 12.31 -5.61 -5.83
CA TRP A 184 12.99 -4.42 -6.33
C TRP A 184 14.27 -4.85 -7.04
N TYR A 185 14.51 -4.38 -8.27
CA TYR A 185 15.71 -4.76 -9.00
C TYR A 185 16.28 -3.61 -9.81
N TRP A 186 17.61 -3.57 -9.88
CA TRP A 186 18.31 -2.60 -10.71
C TRP A 186 18.70 -3.23 -12.04
N SER A 187 17.95 -2.91 -13.09
CA SER A 187 18.19 -3.42 -14.44
C SER A 187 19.55 -2.99 -14.99
N SER A 188 20.29 -3.94 -15.55
CA SER A 188 21.58 -3.70 -16.21
C SER A 188 21.47 -2.81 -17.47
N ASP A 189 20.29 -2.80 -18.10
CA ASP A 189 19.97 -2.07 -19.33
C ASP A 189 19.37 -0.69 -19.08
N SER A 190 19.42 -0.18 -17.84
CA SER A 190 19.15 1.23 -17.56
C SER A 190 20.24 2.09 -18.22
N LEU A 191 20.01 2.45 -19.48
CA LEU A 191 20.92 3.24 -20.33
C LEU A 191 21.04 4.71 -19.93
N ILE A 192 20.51 5.10 -18.76
CA ILE A 192 20.62 6.48 -18.29
C ILE A 192 21.95 6.61 -17.56
N ILE A 193 22.94 7.10 -18.32
CA ILE A 193 24.15 7.72 -17.82
C ILE A 193 23.70 8.95 -17.02
N SER A 194 23.25 8.74 -15.77
CA SER A 194 23.22 9.82 -14.81
C SER A 194 24.67 10.16 -14.52
N SER A 195 25.04 11.41 -14.79
CA SER A 195 26.40 11.96 -14.73
C SER A 195 26.98 12.04 -13.29
N GLY A 196 26.68 11.07 -12.43
CA GLY A 196 27.15 10.94 -11.07
C GLY A 196 27.56 9.50 -10.77
N HIS A 197 28.74 9.33 -10.18
CA HIS A 197 29.44 8.07 -9.89
C HIS A 197 28.74 7.11 -8.89
N HIS A 198 27.41 7.04 -8.85
CA HIS A 198 26.69 6.18 -7.91
C HIS A 198 26.60 4.76 -8.46
N THR A 199 27.46 3.88 -7.94
CA THR A 199 27.56 2.46 -8.32
C THR A 199 26.54 1.55 -7.62
N LYS A 200 25.62 2.14 -6.83
CA LYS A 200 24.65 1.44 -5.99
C LYS A 200 23.32 2.18 -5.98
N ALA A 201 22.22 1.46 -6.15
CA ALA A 201 20.87 1.95 -5.90
C ALA A 201 20.52 1.75 -4.43
N LYS A 202 19.63 2.58 -3.88
CA LYS A 202 19.20 2.47 -2.48
C LYS A 202 17.70 2.70 -2.38
N ILE A 203 17.02 1.84 -1.64
CA ILE A 203 15.60 1.96 -1.31
C ILE A 203 15.39 1.92 0.19
N MET A 204 14.32 2.55 0.63
CA MET A 204 13.77 2.42 1.98
C MET A 204 12.32 1.98 1.84
N TYR A 205 11.91 0.85 2.43
CA TYR A 205 10.59 0.30 2.23
C TYR A 205 9.96 -0.21 3.53
N TYR A 206 8.64 -0.20 3.54
CA TYR A 206 7.78 -0.85 4.52
C TYR A 206 6.73 -1.66 3.76
N TYR A 207 6.32 -2.78 4.34
CA TYR A 207 5.20 -3.56 3.83
C TYR A 207 4.42 -4.16 4.99
N GLU A 208 3.14 -4.40 4.76
CA GLU A 208 2.25 -5.05 5.71
C GLU A 208 1.33 -6.02 4.97
N MET A 209 0.94 -7.10 5.63
CA MET A 209 -0.11 -7.99 5.15
C MET A 209 -1.30 -7.95 6.11
N LEU A 210 -2.41 -7.44 5.60
CA LEU A 210 -3.70 -7.41 6.28
C LEU A 210 -4.43 -8.70 5.96
N LYS A 211 -4.74 -9.52 6.97
CA LYS A 211 -5.43 -10.81 6.75
C LYS A 211 -6.91 -10.59 6.46
N SER A 212 -7.51 -11.49 5.67
CA SER A 212 -8.93 -11.41 5.31
C SER A 212 -9.87 -11.29 6.51
N ALA A 213 -9.59 -12.05 7.58
CA ALA A 213 -10.31 -12.04 8.84
C ALA A 213 -10.31 -10.66 9.50
N ASP A 214 -9.24 -9.90 9.28
CA ASP A 214 -9.04 -8.60 9.91
C ASP A 214 -9.83 -7.50 9.18
N TYR A 215 -10.42 -7.72 7.98
CA TYR A 215 -11.17 -6.66 7.29
C TYR A 215 -12.39 -7.03 6.42
N ARG A 216 -12.86 -8.28 6.40
CA ARG A 216 -14.12 -8.70 5.75
C ARG A 216 -15.25 -7.68 5.97
N GLY A 217 -15.65 -6.97 4.89
CA GLY A 217 -16.72 -5.96 4.88
C GLY A 217 -16.27 -4.48 4.95
N SER A 218 -15.05 -4.14 4.52
CA SER A 218 -14.46 -2.80 4.72
C SER A 218 -13.69 -2.21 3.53
N MET A 219 -13.82 -2.77 2.32
CA MET A 219 -12.88 -2.60 1.20
C MET A 219 -12.91 -1.24 0.45
N SER A 220 -13.66 -0.24 0.91
CA SER A 220 -13.86 0.98 0.12
C SER A 220 -12.63 1.91 0.00
N SER A 221 -11.52 1.64 0.70
CA SER A 221 -10.35 2.55 0.79
C SER A 221 -9.04 2.00 0.20
N LEU A 222 -9.03 0.84 -0.46
CA LEU A 222 -7.80 0.18 -0.94
C LEU A 222 -7.53 0.36 -2.45
N MET A 223 -8.23 1.28 -3.10
CA MET A 223 -7.90 1.66 -4.48
C MET A 223 -6.60 2.47 -4.47
N SER A 224 -5.55 1.88 -5.04
CA SER A 224 -4.25 2.51 -5.27
C SER A 224 -4.42 3.87 -5.94
N ALA A 225 -4.11 4.95 -5.22
CA ALA A 225 -3.86 6.24 -5.85
C ALA A 225 -2.46 6.19 -6.44
N ASN A 226 -2.35 5.89 -7.74
CA ASN A 226 -1.15 6.23 -8.49
C ASN A 226 -1.02 7.76 -8.45
N SER A 227 -0.23 8.29 -7.50
CA SER A 227 0.17 9.70 -7.51
C SER A 227 1.16 9.89 -8.66
N LYS A 228 0.65 10.02 -9.88
CA LYS A 228 1.41 10.56 -11.01
C LYS A 228 1.69 12.05 -10.73
N PHE A 229 2.68 12.32 -9.89
CA PHE A 229 3.28 13.64 -9.76
C PHE A 229 4.74 13.58 -10.21
N SER A 230 4.93 13.55 -11.52
CA SER A 230 6.16 14.06 -12.13
C SER A 230 5.83 14.69 -13.50
N CYS A 231 6.22 15.96 -13.61
CA CYS A 231 6.36 16.80 -14.82
C CYS A 231 5.17 16.97 -15.80
N LEU A 232 4.23 17.85 -15.45
CA LEU A 232 3.62 18.77 -16.43
C LEU A 232 3.95 20.21 -16.04
N SER A 233 5.21 20.60 -16.19
CA SER A 233 5.59 22.00 -16.39
C SER A 233 5.64 22.25 -17.89
N ASN A 234 4.49 22.51 -18.50
CA ASN A 234 4.44 23.18 -19.79
C ASN A 234 4.40 24.69 -19.53
N ARG A 235 5.56 25.32 -19.58
CA ARG A 235 5.91 26.54 -20.35
C ARG A 235 7.21 27.13 -19.86
#